data_AF-A0A7S2VPJ6-F1
#
_entry.id   AF-A0A7S2VPJ6-F1
#
_cell.length_a   1.000
_cell.length_b   1.000
_cell.length_c   1.000
_cell.angle_alpha   90.00
_cell.angle_beta   90.00
_cell.angle_gamma   90.00
#
_symmetry.space_group_name_H-M   'P 1'
#
loop_
_entity.id
_entity.type
_entity.pdbx_description
1 polymer ?
#
loop_
_entity_poly.entity_id
_entity_poly.type
_entity_poly.pdbx_seq_one_letter_code
_entity_poly.pdbx_strand_id
1 'polypeptide(L)'
;IAYTWASTRWVMPAAYYMVHIDYPSQMFSADIYMVDTNFLDAHSPEKDSEHNICGQAHNPPGADCGAIGGPASVMSCPSWFYNLWAEQKVWLESQLSKSSSTWQIVVTHFPCGQDGERQGFYRKLRTRYGLDLLVTGHRHDQELWKATDTHRNYMGGLTCIVTGGGGGIS
;
A
#
# COMPACT_ATOMS: atom_id res chain seq x y z
N ILE A 1 -13.58 -3.07 -2.42
CA ILE A 1 -14.01 -3.94 -1.28
C ILE A 1 -15.31 -4.69 -1.60
N ALA A 2 -16.43 -4.01 -1.90
CA ALA A 2 -17.75 -4.63 -2.08
C ALA A 2 -17.81 -5.78 -3.11
N TYR A 3 -16.98 -5.74 -4.16
CA TYR A 3 -16.96 -6.78 -5.21
C TYR A 3 -16.49 -8.16 -4.71
N THR A 4 -15.80 -8.22 -3.56
CA THR A 4 -15.46 -9.49 -2.87
C THR A 4 -16.70 -10.33 -2.58
N TRP A 5 -17.83 -9.68 -2.28
CA TRP A 5 -19.08 -10.36 -1.98
C TRP A 5 -19.88 -10.74 -3.24
N ALA A 6 -19.45 -10.27 -4.42
CA ALA A 6 -20.10 -10.55 -5.69
C ALA A 6 -19.35 -11.59 -6.53
N SER A 7 -18.09 -11.91 -6.20
CA SER A 7 -17.27 -12.79 -7.02
C SER A 7 -16.32 -13.64 -6.18
N THR A 8 -16.36 -14.95 -6.40
CA THR A 8 -15.48 -15.91 -5.70
C THR A 8 -14.01 -15.80 -6.11
N ARG A 9 -13.71 -15.11 -7.22
CA ARG A 9 -12.34 -14.87 -7.70
C ARG A 9 -11.78 -13.50 -7.30
N TRP A 10 -12.60 -12.62 -6.73
CA TRP A 10 -12.16 -11.29 -6.28
C TRP A 10 -12.04 -11.32 -4.76
N VAL A 11 -10.82 -11.17 -4.23
CA VAL A 11 -10.58 -11.19 -2.79
C VAL A 11 -9.93 -9.89 -2.37
N MET A 12 -10.72 -9.01 -1.78
CA MET A 12 -10.30 -7.72 -1.23
C MET A 12 -11.23 -7.37 -0.05
N PRO A 13 -11.05 -8.03 1.12
CA PRO A 13 -12.00 -7.97 2.23
C PRO A 13 -12.00 -6.64 2.99
N ALA A 14 -10.91 -5.87 2.90
CA ALA A 14 -10.74 -4.56 3.55
C ALA A 14 -9.79 -3.68 2.72
N ALA A 15 -9.61 -2.42 3.13
CA ALA A 15 -8.67 -1.48 2.49
C ALA A 15 -7.21 -1.96 2.64
N TYR A 16 -6.86 -2.46 3.83
CA TYR A 16 -5.63 -3.18 4.12
C TYR A 16 -5.96 -4.50 4.80
N TYR A 17 -5.23 -5.56 4.49
CA TYR A 17 -5.46 -6.91 5.01
C TYR A 17 -4.22 -7.78 4.84
N MET A 18 -4.23 -8.97 5.44
CA MET A 18 -3.15 -9.94 5.36
C MET A 18 -3.66 -11.25 4.77
N VAL A 19 -2.82 -11.91 3.99
CA VAL A 19 -3.03 -13.28 3.52
C VAL A 19 -1.86 -14.12 4.01
N HIS A 20 -2.17 -15.22 4.71
CA HIS A 20 -1.19 -16.25 5.04
C HIS A 20 -1.28 -17.37 4.01
N ILE A 21 -0.14 -17.83 3.51
CA ILE A 21 -0.04 -18.95 2.57
C ILE A 21 0.97 -19.95 3.13
N ASP A 22 0.55 -21.21 3.26
CA ASP A 22 1.39 -22.30 3.73
C ASP A 22 1.71 -23.26 2.57
N TYR A 23 2.99 -23.62 2.44
CA TYR A 23 3.50 -24.58 1.48
C TYR A 23 4.16 -25.75 2.23
N PRO A 24 3.38 -26.64 2.85
CA PRO A 24 3.89 -27.65 3.78
C PRO A 24 4.83 -28.65 3.09
N SER A 25 4.59 -28.99 1.82
CA SER A 25 5.45 -29.90 1.04
C SER A 25 6.82 -29.28 0.70
N GLN A 26 6.93 -27.96 0.74
CA GLN A 26 8.15 -27.20 0.47
C GLN A 26 8.75 -26.60 1.76
N MET A 27 8.09 -26.84 2.90
CA MET A 27 8.51 -26.41 4.23
C MET A 27 8.74 -24.90 4.35
N PHE A 28 7.86 -24.09 3.76
CA PHE A 28 7.86 -22.64 3.97
C PHE A 28 6.45 -22.07 3.97
N SER A 29 6.31 -20.88 4.55
CA SER A 29 5.08 -20.08 4.49
C SER A 29 5.39 -18.64 4.11
N ALA A 30 4.37 -17.92 3.65
CA ALA A 30 4.46 -16.51 3.31
C ALA A 30 3.29 -15.74 3.91
N ASP A 31 3.61 -14.62 4.58
CA ASP A 31 2.65 -13.62 5.00
C ASP A 31 2.70 -12.44 4.03
N ILE A 32 1.59 -12.18 3.36
CA ILE A 32 1.45 -11.11 2.38
C ILE A 32 0.53 -10.03 2.97
N TYR A 33 1.07 -8.84 3.17
CA TYR A 33 0.38 -7.68 3.72
C TYR A 33 -0.01 -6.75 2.58
N MET A 34 -1.31 -6.63 2.33
CA MET A 34 -1.90 -5.72 1.36
C MET A 34 -2.18 -4.39 2.06
N VAL A 35 -1.60 -3.31 1.57
CA VAL A 35 -1.51 -2.04 2.28
C VAL A 35 -1.95 -0.91 1.35
N ASP A 36 -2.75 0.03 1.86
CA ASP A 36 -3.28 1.15 1.08
C ASP A 36 -2.41 2.40 1.23
N THR A 37 -1.71 2.84 0.19
CA THR A 37 -0.89 4.06 0.25
C THR A 37 -1.50 5.24 -0.51
N ASN A 38 -2.82 5.28 -0.69
CA ASN A 38 -3.51 6.36 -1.40
C ASN A 38 -3.39 7.74 -0.75
N PHE A 39 -2.90 7.82 0.50
CA PHE A 39 -2.55 9.09 1.12
C PHE A 39 -1.54 9.92 0.30
N LEU A 40 -0.75 9.28 -0.58
CA LEU A 40 0.22 9.95 -1.44
C LEU A 40 -0.43 10.81 -2.54
N ASP A 41 -1.63 10.43 -3.01
CA ASP A 41 -2.45 11.21 -3.96
C ASP A 41 -3.67 11.87 -3.30
N ALA A 42 -3.77 11.81 -1.96
CA ALA A 42 -4.83 12.46 -1.20
C ALA A 42 -4.41 13.89 -0.82
N HIS A 43 -4.59 14.83 -1.75
CA HIS A 43 -4.20 16.23 -1.59
C HIS A 43 -5.37 17.15 -1.27
N SER A 44 -5.08 18.39 -0.85
CA SER A 44 -6.10 19.44 -0.72
C SER A 44 -6.98 19.51 -1.98
N PRO A 45 -8.31 19.65 -1.85
CA PRO A 45 -9.25 19.44 -2.96
C PRO A 45 -9.01 20.28 -4.22
N GLU A 46 -8.32 21.40 -4.09
CA GLU A 46 -8.03 22.35 -5.18
C GLU A 46 -6.76 21.99 -5.95
N LYS A 47 -5.96 21.04 -5.46
CA LYS A 47 -4.69 20.65 -6.06
C LYS A 47 -4.88 19.52 -7.06
N ASP A 48 -4.25 19.65 -8.23
CA ASP A 48 -4.03 18.60 -9.23
C ASP A 48 -5.24 17.70 -9.46
N SER A 49 -6.30 18.26 -10.06
CA SER A 49 -7.56 17.55 -10.28
C SER A 49 -7.42 16.24 -11.05
N GLU A 50 -6.36 16.09 -11.85
CA GLU A 50 -6.14 14.94 -12.71
C GLU A 50 -5.59 13.72 -11.94
N HIS A 51 -4.93 13.94 -10.80
CA HIS A 51 -4.29 12.88 -10.01
C HIS A 51 -4.72 12.86 -8.54
N ASN A 52 -5.47 13.85 -8.08
CA ASN A 52 -5.90 13.95 -6.69
C ASN A 52 -7.20 13.18 -6.44
N ILE A 53 -7.12 12.09 -5.66
CA ILE A 53 -8.29 11.28 -5.28
C ILE A 53 -9.32 12.08 -4.44
N CYS A 54 -8.88 13.18 -3.81
CA CYS A 54 -9.71 14.10 -3.04
C CYS A 54 -10.09 15.38 -3.82
N GLY A 55 -9.88 15.40 -5.14
CA GLY A 55 -10.08 16.59 -5.99
C GLY A 55 -11.53 17.08 -6.03
N GLN A 56 -11.73 18.39 -5.95
CA GLN A 56 -13.07 19.01 -5.97
C GLN A 56 -13.71 18.99 -7.36
N ALA A 57 -12.91 19.10 -8.42
CA ALA A 57 -13.39 19.30 -9.79
C ALA A 57 -14.29 18.16 -10.31
N HIS A 58 -14.10 16.94 -9.81
CA HIS A 58 -14.81 15.75 -10.26
C HIS A 58 -15.75 15.15 -9.20
N ASN A 59 -15.95 15.85 -8.08
CA ASN A 59 -16.89 15.44 -7.04
C ASN A 59 -18.14 16.35 -7.05
N PRO A 60 -19.36 15.78 -7.01
CA PRO A 60 -20.56 16.60 -6.91
C PRO A 60 -20.61 17.36 -5.57
N PRO A 61 -21.31 18.51 -5.50
CA PRO A 61 -21.56 19.19 -4.24
C PRO A 61 -22.20 18.25 -3.21
N GLY A 62 -21.61 18.17 -2.02
CA GLY A 62 -22.09 17.29 -0.95
C GLY A 62 -21.69 15.81 -1.07
N ALA A 63 -20.73 15.46 -1.93
CA ALA A 63 -20.19 14.10 -2.01
C ALA A 63 -19.70 13.60 -0.64
N ASP A 64 -20.14 12.40 -0.26
CA ASP A 64 -19.96 11.80 1.06
C ASP A 64 -19.85 10.26 0.94
N CYS A 65 -18.90 9.68 1.68
CA CYS A 65 -18.66 8.24 1.81
C CYS A 65 -18.71 7.77 3.28
N GLY A 66 -19.11 8.63 4.22
CA GLY A 66 -19.05 8.37 5.67
C GLY A 66 -19.93 7.19 6.11
N ALA A 67 -21.06 6.96 5.44
CA ALA A 67 -21.97 5.85 5.75
C ALA A 67 -21.32 4.46 5.62
N ILE A 68 -20.23 4.34 4.85
CA ILE A 68 -19.48 3.09 4.66
C ILE A 68 -18.08 3.14 5.30
N GLY A 69 -17.83 4.12 6.18
CA GLY A 69 -16.55 4.32 6.85
C GLY A 69 -15.50 5.07 6.02
N GLY A 70 -15.87 5.64 4.87
CA GLY A 70 -14.99 6.47 4.04
C GLY A 70 -14.96 7.94 4.48
N PRO A 71 -14.35 8.83 3.66
CA PRO A 71 -14.38 10.28 3.89
C PRO A 71 -15.80 10.84 4.00
N ALA A 72 -16.07 11.66 5.01
CA ALA A 72 -17.40 12.26 5.23
C ALA A 72 -17.71 13.46 4.31
N SER A 73 -16.70 13.93 3.57
CA SER A 73 -16.77 15.03 2.61
C SER A 73 -15.48 15.10 1.80
N VAL A 74 -15.53 15.76 0.65
CA VAL A 74 -14.35 16.14 -0.15
C VAL A 74 -13.30 16.87 0.71
N MET A 75 -13.73 17.79 1.58
CA MET A 75 -12.81 18.56 2.44
C MET A 75 -12.09 17.67 3.47
N SER A 76 -12.76 16.66 4.01
CA SER A 76 -12.18 15.74 4.99
C SER A 76 -11.37 14.60 4.37
N CYS A 77 -11.47 14.39 3.06
CA CYS A 77 -10.86 13.28 2.34
C CYS A 77 -9.34 13.16 2.56
N PRO A 78 -8.54 14.24 2.49
CA PRO A 78 -7.11 14.14 2.72
C PRO A 78 -6.81 13.59 4.12
N SER A 79 -7.38 14.22 5.15
CA SER A 79 -7.18 13.79 6.55
C SER A 79 -7.64 12.36 6.78
N TRP A 80 -8.70 11.91 6.11
CA TRP A 80 -9.16 10.52 6.20
C TRP A 80 -8.09 9.54 5.71
N PHE A 81 -7.49 9.76 4.53
CA PHE A 81 -6.41 8.90 4.02
C PHE A 81 -5.13 8.98 4.86
N TYR A 82 -4.78 10.15 5.38
CA TYR A 82 -3.65 10.30 6.30
C TYR A 82 -3.86 9.51 7.60
N ASN A 83 -5.07 9.53 8.16
CA ASN A 83 -5.42 8.77 9.35
C ASN A 83 -5.43 7.26 9.06
N LEU A 84 -5.98 6.84 7.93
CA LEU A 84 -5.91 5.45 7.48
C LEU A 84 -4.46 4.97 7.38
N TRP A 85 -3.57 5.77 6.77
CA TRP A 85 -2.13 5.47 6.70
C TRP A 85 -1.49 5.38 8.10
N ALA A 86 -1.85 6.26 9.03
CA ALA A 86 -1.34 6.20 10.40
C ALA A 86 -1.78 4.91 11.12
N GLU A 87 -3.06 4.54 11.02
CA GLU A 87 -3.62 3.33 11.62
C GLU A 87 -2.99 2.05 11.04
N GLN A 88 -2.90 1.96 9.72
CA GLN A 88 -2.36 0.77 9.06
C GLN A 88 -0.86 0.59 9.32
N LYS A 89 -0.09 1.66 9.56
CA LYS A 89 1.32 1.53 9.98
C LYS A 89 1.43 0.79 11.31
N VAL A 90 0.58 1.16 12.28
CA VAL A 90 0.52 0.48 13.59
C VAL A 90 0.08 -0.97 13.45
N TRP A 91 -0.96 -1.21 12.65
CA TRP A 91 -1.43 -2.57 12.35
C TRP A 91 -0.34 -3.42 11.70
N LEU A 92 0.34 -2.91 10.67
CA LEU A 92 1.35 -3.63 9.91
C LEU A 92 2.54 -4.02 10.79
N GLU A 93 3.03 -3.11 11.62
CA GLU A 93 4.08 -3.40 12.61
C GLU A 93 3.63 -4.47 13.61
N SER A 94 2.37 -4.42 14.06
CA SER A 94 1.82 -5.46 14.93
C SER A 94 1.70 -6.82 14.24
N GLN A 95 1.39 -6.89 12.94
CA GLN A 95 1.29 -8.18 12.26
C GLN A 95 2.68 -8.76 11.98
N LEU A 96 3.60 -7.95 11.45
CA LEU A 96 4.96 -8.38 11.17
C LEU A 96 5.66 -8.90 12.44
N SER A 97 5.49 -8.23 13.58
CA SER A 97 6.06 -8.69 14.86
C SER A 97 5.49 -10.01 15.38
N LYS A 98 4.29 -10.42 14.94
CA LYS A 98 3.65 -11.69 15.30
C LYS A 98 3.93 -12.81 14.30
N SER A 99 4.40 -12.47 13.11
CA SER A 99 4.67 -13.43 12.06
C SER A 99 5.81 -14.36 12.44
N SER A 100 5.59 -15.65 12.20
CA SER A 100 6.65 -16.67 12.20
C SER A 100 6.84 -17.26 10.80
N SER A 101 6.30 -16.62 9.77
CA SER A 101 6.36 -17.11 8.40
C SER A 101 7.76 -16.97 7.82
N THR A 102 8.09 -17.86 6.87
CA THR A 102 9.40 -17.84 6.20
C THR A 102 9.63 -16.56 5.40
N TRP A 103 8.57 -16.03 4.78
CA TRP A 103 8.60 -14.80 4.00
C TRP A 103 7.57 -13.81 4.52
N GLN A 104 7.97 -12.55 4.64
CA GLN A 104 7.09 -11.43 4.90
C GLN A 104 7.14 -10.46 3.72
N ILE A 105 6.00 -10.23 3.08
CA ILE A 105 5.88 -9.48 1.83
C ILE A 105 4.86 -8.37 2.00
N VAL A 106 5.23 -7.12 1.69
CA VAL A 106 4.27 -6.02 1.61
C VAL A 106 3.94 -5.77 0.14
N VAL A 107 2.66 -5.59 -0.16
CA VAL A 107 2.14 -5.20 -1.46
C VAL A 107 1.38 -3.89 -1.30
N THR A 108 1.71 -2.89 -2.11
CA THR A 108 1.06 -1.59 -2.09
C THR A 108 1.02 -0.96 -3.48
N HIS A 109 0.25 0.11 -3.67
CA HIS A 109 0.13 0.77 -4.96
C HIS A 109 1.36 1.60 -5.33
N PHE A 110 1.78 2.54 -4.46
CA PHE A 110 2.78 3.54 -4.82
C PHE A 110 4.20 2.98 -4.88
N PRO A 111 5.09 3.56 -5.70
CA PRO A 111 6.38 2.96 -6.04
C PRO A 111 7.32 2.80 -4.84
N CYS A 112 8.35 1.97 -5.03
CA CYS A 112 9.41 1.68 -4.06
C CYS A 112 9.85 2.91 -3.25
N GLY A 113 9.77 2.78 -1.93
CA GLY A 113 10.24 3.81 -1.00
C GLY A 113 9.29 4.99 -0.78
N GLN A 114 8.15 5.06 -1.47
CA GLN A 114 7.15 6.10 -1.21
C GLN A 114 6.30 5.74 0.02
N ASP A 115 6.71 6.29 1.17
CA ASP A 115 6.06 6.10 2.47
C ASP A 115 5.74 7.42 3.19
N GLY A 116 6.01 8.57 2.53
CA GLY A 116 5.90 9.90 3.14
C GLY A 116 7.03 10.21 4.14
N GLU A 117 7.98 9.29 4.35
CA GLU A 117 9.02 9.34 5.37
C GLU A 117 10.43 9.12 4.77
N ARG A 118 10.60 9.41 3.47
CA ARG A 118 11.85 9.24 2.73
C ARG A 118 12.42 7.82 2.88
N GLN A 119 11.58 6.81 2.67
CA GLN A 119 11.89 5.38 2.80
C GLN A 119 12.12 4.91 4.26
N GLY A 120 11.94 5.80 5.25
CA GLY A 120 12.20 5.54 6.65
C GLY A 120 11.29 4.46 7.26
N PHE A 121 10.02 4.41 6.83
CA PHE A 121 9.07 3.42 7.32
C PHE A 121 9.43 2.03 6.80
N TYR A 122 9.62 1.87 5.47
CA TYR A 122 10.01 0.57 4.91
C TYR A 122 11.37 0.10 5.41
N ARG A 123 12.33 1.02 5.63
CA ARG A 123 13.60 0.70 6.29
C ARG A 123 13.36 0.11 7.67
N LYS A 124 12.51 0.73 8.49
CA LYS A 124 12.14 0.23 9.83
C LYS A 124 11.52 -1.17 9.74
N LEU A 125 10.62 -1.40 8.78
CA LEU A 125 10.00 -2.71 8.59
C LEU A 125 11.03 -3.80 8.29
N ARG A 126 11.96 -3.51 7.38
CA ARG A 126 13.06 -4.42 7.05
C ARG A 126 13.96 -4.71 8.24
N THR A 127 14.49 -3.67 8.89
CA THR A 127 15.56 -3.84 9.88
C THR A 127 15.05 -4.31 11.24
N ARG A 128 13.79 -4.03 11.58
CA ARG A 128 13.23 -4.37 12.90
C ARG A 128 12.36 -5.62 12.87
N TYR A 129 11.60 -5.83 11.79
CA TYR A 129 10.61 -6.91 11.73
C TYR A 129 10.92 -7.96 10.66
N GLY A 130 11.99 -7.79 9.89
CA GLY A 130 12.41 -8.79 8.90
C GLY A 130 11.54 -8.83 7.65
N LEU A 131 10.95 -7.70 7.23
CA LEU A 131 10.28 -7.62 5.92
C LEU A 131 11.25 -8.04 4.81
N ASP A 132 10.84 -8.91 3.89
CA ASP A 132 11.75 -9.51 2.90
C ASP A 132 11.60 -8.89 1.50
N LEU A 133 10.36 -8.54 1.13
CA LEU A 133 10.04 -8.04 -0.19
C LEU A 133 8.97 -6.94 -0.12
N LEU A 134 9.16 -5.89 -0.93
CA LEU A 134 8.16 -4.88 -1.21
C LEU A 134 7.74 -4.95 -2.68
N VAL A 135 6.45 -5.14 -2.93
CA VAL A 135 5.88 -5.18 -4.28
C VAL A 135 5.01 -3.95 -4.48
N THR A 136 5.28 -3.22 -5.55
CA THR A 136 4.64 -1.92 -5.83
C THR A 136 4.22 -1.82 -7.29
N GLY A 137 3.47 -0.76 -7.63
CA GLY A 137 3.07 -0.44 -8.99
C GLY A 137 3.10 1.07 -9.22
N HIS A 138 1.94 1.63 -9.60
CA HIS A 138 1.70 3.04 -9.89
C HIS A 138 2.43 3.58 -11.11
N ARG A 139 3.76 3.41 -11.20
CA ARG A 139 4.49 3.68 -12.43
C ARG A 139 4.19 2.63 -13.47
N HIS A 140 3.85 3.06 -14.67
CA HIS A 140 3.51 2.21 -15.81
C HIS A 140 4.78 1.59 -16.46
N ASP A 141 5.66 1.03 -15.64
CA ASP A 141 6.92 0.42 -16.02
C ASP A 141 7.21 -0.84 -15.19
N GLN A 142 8.40 -1.41 -15.38
CA GLN A 142 8.91 -2.56 -14.66
C GLN A 142 10.29 -2.23 -14.10
N GLU A 143 10.44 -2.31 -12.78
CA GLU A 143 11.72 -2.05 -12.12
C GLU A 143 12.03 -3.06 -11.03
N LEU A 144 13.32 -3.35 -10.88
CA LEU A 144 13.88 -4.09 -9.75
C LEU A 144 14.84 -3.19 -8.99
N TRP A 145 14.54 -2.95 -7.71
CA TRP A 145 15.41 -2.26 -6.76
C TRP A 145 16.05 -3.30 -5.85
N LYS A 146 17.30 -3.65 -6.13
CA LYS A 146 18.03 -4.64 -5.34
C LYS A 146 18.44 -4.05 -4.00
N ALA A 147 18.62 -4.90 -3.00
CA ALA A 147 19.22 -4.53 -1.72
C ALA A 147 20.58 -3.82 -1.86
N THR A 148 21.31 -4.10 -2.94
CA THR A 148 22.63 -3.52 -3.23
C THR A 148 22.58 -2.18 -3.97
N ASP A 149 21.40 -1.70 -4.37
CA ASP A 149 21.25 -0.48 -5.17
C ASP A 149 21.29 0.78 -4.28
N THR A 150 22.38 0.98 -3.54
CA THR A 150 22.52 2.02 -2.50
C THR A 150 22.44 3.46 -3.00
N HIS A 151 22.42 3.69 -4.32
CA HIS A 151 22.22 5.02 -4.91
C HIS A 151 20.75 5.48 -4.89
N ARG A 152 19.79 4.56 -4.73
CA ARG A 152 18.35 4.86 -4.74
C ARG A 152 17.55 4.10 -3.67
N ASN A 153 18.04 2.95 -3.23
CA ASN A 153 17.40 2.10 -2.25
C ASN A 153 18.05 2.25 -0.87
N TYR A 154 17.39 3.02 -0.01
CA TYR A 154 17.78 3.29 1.38
C TYR A 154 16.91 2.52 2.39
N MET A 155 16.13 1.53 1.93
CA MET A 155 15.19 0.74 2.75
C MET A 155 15.88 -0.37 3.57
N GLY A 156 17.13 -0.17 4.00
CA GLY A 156 17.82 -1.10 4.89
C GLY A 156 18.13 -2.48 4.29
N GLY A 157 18.35 -2.55 2.97
CA GLY A 157 18.58 -3.80 2.26
C GLY A 157 17.31 -4.56 1.86
N LEU A 158 16.14 -3.92 1.93
CA LEU A 158 14.89 -4.46 1.40
C LEU A 158 14.95 -4.50 -0.14
N THR A 159 14.63 -5.65 -0.73
CA THR A 159 14.41 -5.72 -2.18
C THR A 159 13.01 -5.19 -2.48
N CYS A 160 12.88 -4.38 -3.53
CA CYS A 160 11.61 -3.85 -3.97
C CYS A 160 11.41 -4.03 -5.48
N ILE A 161 10.17 -4.30 -5.89
CA ILE A 161 9.77 -4.44 -7.29
C ILE A 161 8.70 -3.40 -7.59
N VAL A 162 8.80 -2.76 -8.76
CA VAL A 162 7.73 -1.99 -9.39
C VAL A 162 7.20 -2.78 -10.57
N THR A 163 5.92 -3.10 -10.57
CA THR A 163 5.26 -3.86 -11.64
C THR A 163 3.94 -3.22 -12.06
N GLY A 164 4.01 -1.99 -12.57
CA GLY A 164 2.82 -1.27 -13.06
C GLY A 164 2.62 -1.31 -14.57
N GLY A 165 3.51 -1.96 -15.34
CA GLY A 165 3.39 -2.15 -16.80
C GLY A 165 2.28 -3.11 -17.27
N GLY A 166 1.18 -3.24 -16.53
CA GLY A 166 0.10 -4.19 -16.80
C GLY A 166 -0.91 -3.75 -17.87
N GLY A 167 -0.77 -2.56 -18.45
CA GLY A 167 -1.67 -2.04 -19.50
C GLY A 167 -1.86 -0.52 -19.54
N GLY A 168 -1.33 0.23 -18.57
CA GLY A 168 -1.27 1.70 -18.65
C GLY A 168 -0.29 2.15 -19.74
N ILE A 169 -0.68 3.16 -20.52
CA ILE A 169 0.20 3.85 -21.48
C ILE A 169 0.77 5.07 -20.76
N SER A 170 2.07 5.33 -20.93
CA SER A 170 2.80 6.50 -20.40
C SER A 170 2.95 7.57 -21.45
#